data_AF-A0A3B9HPK7-F1
#
_entry.id   AF-A0A3B9HPK7-F1
#
_cell.length_a   1.000
_cell.length_b   1.000
_cell.length_c   1.000
_cell.angle_alpha   90.00
_cell.angle_beta   90.00
_cell.angle_gamma   90.00
#
_symmetry.space_group_name_H-M   'P 1'
#
loop_
_entity.id
_entity.type
_entity.pdbx_description
1 polymer ?
#
loop_
_entity_poly.entity_id
_entity_poly.type
_entity_poly.pdbx_seq_one_letter_code
_entity_poly.pdbx_strand_id
1 'polypeptide(L)'
;MAGSQTLPLYRPGQTLCPDDREMSATLTAEIMPPRAVEATPVALQGIEIIHDQGQITKVNGRFFIDATQDADLAVAAGAGWKNYGEDVWGNVRNMATTLVLRLGNISDAGWQKMCVALGGNSDPGGLLGGTRRSIWGFGDIIKRYSPSTQRVRVRGLNLGRQNDGSVLVNAVLVFGIDGLDRQSRREARQLAAAELPLLLAFLQKNIAGMSEAVLAGVAPELYVRTSRQIVTQYTLTVDDVLENRDFVDRACFGSYPLDIQAQVHDHHGDVTGKPEQYAVPLRSLIPVGFSNLMVVGRSAGFDSLAQSSARTIPVGMAAGQAAGVAAVISVKRRLPIDRLASDSSAVDELHQQLTRQGVSIGRNSAQPPVIVGHWAYPGLKFMRQRGQISGGYGNEYSLEQPISGKAFANRLVNLFPDLHEHDRRWLYDFCAGQDSLNLGMACKILACLESFAVGDAIASRKILELPPDEVFDGFRQRDLFVSPWPAAKSKWNIALSRGAAYMLLLRWSEQRLH
;
A
#
# COMPACT_ATOMS: atom_id res chain seq x y z
N MET A 1 32.82 11.24 21.53
CA MET A 1 32.93 9.79 21.29
C MET A 1 31.51 9.26 21.16
N ALA A 2 31.04 9.04 19.93
CA ALA A 2 29.74 8.43 19.70
C ALA A 2 29.86 6.95 20.05
N GLY A 3 29.12 6.50 21.06
CA GLY A 3 29.13 5.10 21.49
C GLY A 3 28.64 4.22 20.35
N SER A 4 29.44 3.22 19.95
CA SER A 4 29.00 2.16 19.07
C SER A 4 27.86 1.41 19.77
N GLN A 5 26.64 1.47 19.24
CA GLN A 5 25.55 0.66 19.73
C GLN A 5 25.54 -0.66 18.96
N THR A 6 25.72 -1.76 19.69
CA THR A 6 25.59 -3.12 19.17
C THR A 6 24.13 -3.55 19.31
N LEU A 7 23.52 -4.02 18.22
CA LEU A 7 22.16 -4.54 18.24
C LEU A 7 22.12 -5.95 17.62
N PRO A 8 21.49 -6.93 18.29
CA PRO A 8 21.37 -8.30 17.77
C PRO A 8 20.63 -8.34 16.44
N LEU A 9 21.25 -8.94 15.41
CA LEU A 9 20.62 -9.15 14.10
C LEU A 9 20.82 -10.60 13.67
N TYR A 10 19.82 -11.47 13.90
CA TYR A 10 19.97 -12.88 13.61
C TYR A 10 19.51 -13.33 12.20
N ARG A 11 20.20 -14.35 11.63
CA ARG A 11 19.82 -15.13 10.44
C ARG A 11 20.35 -16.60 10.50
N PRO A 12 19.63 -17.62 9.94
CA PRO A 12 20.13 -18.20 8.65
C PRO A 12 19.12 -18.61 7.51
N GLY A 13 18.75 -17.71 6.53
CA GLY A 13 17.77 -17.88 5.40
C GLY A 13 16.40 -17.08 5.38
N GLN A 14 16.43 -15.79 5.00
CA GLN A 14 15.33 -14.88 4.59
C GLN A 14 14.25 -14.31 5.57
N THR A 15 13.91 -14.93 6.70
CA THR A 15 13.51 -14.29 8.00
C THR A 15 13.38 -15.42 9.02
N LEU A 16 14.33 -15.58 9.94
CA LEU A 16 14.80 -16.94 10.27
C LEU A 16 14.31 -17.60 11.53
N CYS A 17 13.00 -17.67 11.61
CA CYS A 17 12.38 -18.91 12.00
C CYS A 17 11.12 -19.00 11.13
N PRO A 18 10.80 -20.17 10.54
CA PRO A 18 9.40 -20.40 10.17
C PRO A 18 8.55 -20.04 11.38
N ASP A 19 7.39 -19.40 11.15
CA ASP A 19 6.60 -18.81 12.25
C ASP A 19 6.34 -19.87 13.34
N ASP A 20 6.36 -21.16 13.01
CA ASP A 20 6.23 -22.29 13.94
C ASP A 20 7.36 -22.55 14.95
N ARG A 21 8.48 -21.82 14.94
CA ARG A 21 9.58 -22.00 15.93
C ARG A 21 9.65 -20.89 16.97
N GLU A 22 9.84 -21.28 18.24
CA GLU A 22 10.06 -20.34 19.33
C GLU A 22 11.45 -19.71 19.29
N MET A 23 11.55 -18.44 19.68
CA MET A 23 12.82 -17.74 19.81
C MET A 23 13.05 -17.28 21.24
N SER A 24 14.29 -17.40 21.70
CA SER A 24 14.72 -16.82 22.97
C SER A 24 14.54 -15.30 22.94
N ALA A 25 14.06 -14.73 24.06
CA ALA A 25 13.88 -13.28 24.22
C ALA A 25 15.16 -12.47 23.95
N THR A 26 16.33 -13.08 24.17
CA THR A 26 17.65 -12.49 23.91
C THR A 26 18.01 -12.35 22.43
N LEU A 27 17.24 -12.95 21.53
CA LEU A 27 17.46 -12.95 20.07
C LEU A 27 16.53 -11.98 19.32
N THR A 28 15.69 -11.25 20.05
CA THR A 28 14.74 -10.29 19.51
C THR A 28 15.41 -8.92 19.41
N ALA A 29 15.42 -8.31 18.21
CA ALA A 29 15.87 -6.92 18.08
C ALA A 29 14.90 -6.00 18.84
N GLU A 30 15.41 -5.18 19.76
CA GLU A 30 14.60 -4.16 20.39
C GLU A 30 14.25 -3.07 19.38
N ILE A 31 12.96 -2.74 19.30
CA ILE A 31 12.47 -1.66 18.46
C ILE A 31 12.91 -0.35 19.10
N MET A 32 13.88 0.32 18.48
CA MET A 32 14.26 1.66 18.89
C MET A 32 13.25 2.69 18.36
N PRO A 33 12.91 3.72 19.16
CA PRO A 33 12.13 4.84 18.66
C PRO A 33 12.87 5.52 17.50
N PRO A 34 12.16 6.15 16.55
CA PRO A 34 12.79 6.87 15.44
C PRO A 34 13.78 7.89 15.98
N ARG A 35 15.04 7.79 15.55
CA ARG A 35 16.06 8.78 15.91
C ARG A 35 15.80 10.09 15.16
N ALA A 36 15.98 11.21 15.85
CA ALA A 36 16.11 12.50 15.20
C ALA A 36 17.25 12.43 14.18
N VAL A 37 17.08 13.04 13.01
CA VAL A 37 18.09 13.07 11.95
C VAL A 37 19.36 13.69 12.52
N GLU A 38 20.40 12.88 12.76
CA GLU A 38 21.72 13.41 13.11
C GLU A 38 22.23 14.29 11.98
N ALA A 39 22.89 15.41 12.30
CA ALA A 39 23.41 16.34 11.29
C ALA A 39 24.47 15.70 10.37
N THR A 40 25.08 14.58 10.80
CA THR A 40 26.03 13.79 10.00
C THR A 40 25.50 12.36 9.83
N PRO A 41 25.42 11.83 8.60
CA PRO A 41 24.99 10.45 8.38
C PRO A 41 25.91 9.42 9.06
N VAL A 42 25.32 8.41 9.69
CA VAL A 42 26.01 7.30 10.34
C VAL A 42 26.47 6.27 9.31
N ALA A 43 27.65 5.69 9.51
CA ALA A 43 28.14 4.56 8.72
C ALA A 43 28.14 3.29 9.59
N LEU A 44 27.42 2.26 9.14
CA LEU A 44 27.47 0.93 9.76
C LEU A 44 28.84 0.31 9.57
N GLN A 45 29.40 -0.27 10.64
CA GLN A 45 30.69 -0.95 10.61
C GLN A 45 30.55 -2.46 10.37
N GLY A 46 29.44 -3.03 10.86
CA GLY A 46 29.21 -4.46 10.89
C GLY A 46 27.85 -4.81 11.46
N ILE A 47 27.55 -6.10 11.42
CA ILE A 47 26.39 -6.73 12.06
C ILE A 47 26.86 -7.84 13.00
N GLU A 48 26.14 -8.03 14.10
CA GLU A 48 26.34 -9.17 14.99
C GLU A 48 25.19 -10.16 14.84
N ILE A 49 25.53 -11.39 14.44
CA ILE A 49 24.62 -12.50 14.20
C ILE A 49 24.66 -13.45 15.39
N ILE A 50 23.54 -13.62 16.09
CA ILE A 50 23.45 -14.50 17.26
C ILE A 50 22.77 -15.82 16.90
N HIS A 51 23.55 -16.88 16.68
CA HIS A 51 23.08 -18.22 16.31
C HIS A 51 22.13 -18.86 17.33
N ASP A 52 21.31 -19.81 16.89
CA ASP A 52 20.36 -20.58 17.71
C ASP A 52 20.99 -21.16 19.00
N GLN A 53 22.30 -21.45 18.97
CA GLN A 53 23.07 -21.96 20.12
C GLN A 53 23.78 -20.86 20.94
N GLY A 54 23.43 -19.59 20.73
CA GLY A 54 24.03 -18.43 21.41
C GLY A 54 25.39 -18.00 20.88
N GLN A 55 25.95 -18.68 19.87
CA GLN A 55 27.21 -18.27 19.25
C GLN A 55 27.03 -16.92 18.54
N ILE A 56 27.93 -15.97 18.78
CA ILE A 56 27.91 -14.66 18.13
C ILE A 56 28.93 -14.63 17.00
N THR A 57 28.51 -14.31 15.79
CA THR A 57 29.37 -14.04 14.63
C THR A 57 29.32 -12.56 14.28
N LYS A 58 30.47 -11.90 14.20
CA LYS A 58 30.56 -10.50 13.74
C LYS A 58 30.93 -10.46 12.26
N VAL A 59 30.15 -9.74 11.47
CA VAL A 59 30.40 -9.54 10.04
C VAL A 59 30.57 -8.06 9.78
N ASN A 60 31.77 -7.66 9.36
CA ASN A 60 32.05 -6.28 8.99
C ASN A 60 31.83 -6.06 7.50
N GLY A 61 31.40 -4.85 7.13
CA GLY A 61 31.08 -4.51 5.75
C GLY A 61 31.31 -3.03 5.48
N ARG A 62 31.73 -2.70 4.25
CA ARG A 62 31.80 -1.30 3.82
C ARG A 62 30.42 -0.73 3.46
N PHE A 63 29.49 -1.61 3.11
CA PHE A 63 28.16 -1.27 2.65
C PHE A 63 27.16 -2.37 3.03
N PHE A 64 25.92 -1.99 3.31
CA PHE A 64 24.84 -2.89 3.69
C PHE A 64 23.62 -2.65 2.81
N ILE A 65 23.03 -3.74 2.32
CA ILE A 65 21.74 -3.72 1.64
C ILE A 65 20.81 -4.57 2.50
N ASP A 66 19.84 -3.91 3.14
CA ASP A 66 18.81 -4.58 3.90
C ASP A 66 17.69 -5.04 2.97
N ALA A 67 17.70 -6.35 2.73
CA ALA A 67 16.65 -7.08 2.01
C ALA A 67 15.93 -8.09 2.95
N THR A 68 15.93 -7.83 4.27
CA THR A 68 14.97 -8.49 5.17
C THR A 68 13.55 -8.04 4.82
N GLN A 69 12.54 -8.84 5.17
CA GLN A 69 11.17 -8.50 4.78
C GLN A 69 10.68 -7.19 5.42
N ASP A 70 11.12 -6.92 6.66
CA ASP A 70 10.63 -5.83 7.50
C ASP A 70 11.72 -4.76 7.78
N ALA A 71 12.80 -4.75 6.99
CA ALA A 71 13.95 -3.86 7.15
C ALA A 71 14.58 -3.91 8.56
N ASP A 72 14.74 -5.12 9.08
CA ASP A 72 15.19 -5.39 10.45
C ASP A 72 16.58 -4.81 10.74
N LEU A 73 17.50 -4.84 9.77
CA LEU A 73 18.83 -4.24 9.92
C LEU A 73 18.73 -2.71 10.01
N ALA A 74 17.93 -2.08 9.16
CA ALA A 74 17.76 -0.64 9.20
C ALA A 74 17.11 -0.17 10.50
N VAL A 75 16.06 -0.86 10.96
CA VAL A 75 15.39 -0.52 12.22
C VAL A 75 16.31 -0.75 13.41
N ALA A 76 17.02 -1.88 13.45
CA ALA A 76 18.05 -2.11 14.47
C ALA A 76 19.07 -0.98 14.42
N ALA A 77 19.59 -0.60 13.26
CA ALA A 77 20.52 0.51 13.13
C ALA A 77 19.98 1.90 13.57
N GLY A 78 18.69 2.03 13.87
CA GLY A 78 18.04 3.25 14.33
C GLY A 78 17.39 4.08 13.21
N ALA A 79 17.15 3.49 12.04
CA ALA A 79 16.41 4.15 10.97
C ALA A 79 14.98 4.47 11.40
N GLY A 80 14.51 5.67 11.07
CA GLY A 80 13.12 6.05 11.27
C GLY A 80 12.18 5.22 10.39
N TRP A 81 10.99 4.94 10.90
CA TRP A 81 9.98 4.15 10.19
C TRP A 81 8.57 4.52 10.67
N LYS A 82 7.56 4.15 9.88
CA LYS A 82 6.12 4.29 10.18
C LYS A 82 5.40 2.96 9.93
N ASN A 83 4.30 2.71 10.63
CA ASN A 83 3.44 1.58 10.31
C ASN A 83 2.66 1.85 9.03
N TYR A 84 2.35 0.77 8.30
CA TYR A 84 1.47 0.84 7.16
C TYR A 84 0.09 1.37 7.56
N GLY A 85 -0.27 2.47 6.90
CA GLY A 85 -1.55 3.14 7.02
C GLY A 85 -1.57 4.38 7.88
N GLU A 86 -0.58 4.57 8.76
CA GLU A 86 -0.52 5.77 9.63
C GLU A 86 -0.46 7.06 8.81
N ASP A 87 0.27 7.05 7.70
CA ASP A 87 0.46 8.20 6.81
C ASP A 87 -0.78 8.55 5.95
N VAL A 88 -1.69 7.60 5.73
CA VAL A 88 -2.84 7.77 4.83
C VAL A 88 -4.15 7.87 5.61
N TRP A 89 -4.32 7.05 6.64
CA TRP A 89 -5.55 6.92 7.41
C TRP A 89 -5.41 7.32 8.88
N GLY A 90 -4.21 7.71 9.33
CA GLY A 90 -3.96 8.08 10.72
C GLY A 90 -3.92 6.90 11.70
N ASN A 91 -4.00 5.66 11.21
CA ASN A 91 -3.95 4.44 12.01
C ASN A 91 -3.36 3.27 11.22
N VAL A 92 -2.93 2.22 11.93
CA VAL A 92 -2.42 1.00 11.30
C VAL A 92 -3.54 0.29 10.56
N ARG A 93 -3.34 -0.03 9.27
CA ARG A 93 -4.33 -0.76 8.45
C ARG A 93 -3.67 -1.86 7.63
N ASN A 94 -3.04 -2.82 8.30
CA ASN A 94 -2.38 -3.92 7.61
C ASN A 94 -3.36 -4.72 6.73
N MET A 95 -2.88 -5.10 5.54
CA MET A 95 -3.61 -6.02 4.68
C MET A 95 -3.56 -7.44 5.26
N ALA A 96 -4.61 -8.22 5.03
CA ALA A 96 -4.69 -9.61 5.42
C ALA A 96 -3.47 -10.39 4.91
N THR A 97 -2.94 -11.27 5.77
CA THR A 97 -1.80 -12.14 5.44
C THR A 97 -2.30 -13.42 4.79
N THR A 98 -1.43 -14.13 4.09
CA THR A 98 -1.80 -15.39 3.44
C THR A 98 -0.84 -16.52 3.78
N LEU A 99 -1.38 -17.66 4.22
CA LEU A 99 -0.63 -18.91 4.16
C LEU A 99 -0.79 -19.52 2.78
N VAL A 100 0.28 -19.50 1.97
CA VAL A 100 0.28 -20.16 0.67
C VAL A 100 0.35 -21.66 0.91
N LEU A 101 -0.65 -22.41 0.44
CA LEU A 101 -0.61 -23.87 0.48
C LEU A 101 -0.07 -24.45 -0.82
N ARG A 102 0.46 -25.66 -0.75
CA ARG A 102 0.92 -26.44 -1.90
C ARG A 102 0.02 -27.66 -2.07
N LEU A 103 -0.58 -27.80 -3.24
CA LEU A 103 -1.35 -28.95 -3.64
C LEU A 103 -0.50 -29.88 -4.53
N GLY A 104 -0.65 -31.18 -4.33
CA GLY A 104 -0.13 -32.22 -5.20
C GLY A 104 -1.25 -32.94 -5.95
N ASN A 105 -0.86 -33.88 -6.81
CA ASN A 105 -1.78 -34.79 -7.51
C ASN A 105 -2.84 -34.11 -8.38
N ILE A 106 -2.49 -32.96 -8.99
CA ILE A 106 -3.29 -32.31 -10.03
C ILE A 106 -2.71 -32.72 -11.38
N SER A 107 -3.43 -33.56 -12.11
CA SER A 107 -3.01 -34.04 -13.43
C SER A 107 -3.07 -32.95 -14.49
N ASP A 108 -2.37 -33.15 -15.62
CA ASP A 108 -2.46 -32.25 -16.79
C ASP A 108 -3.92 -32.08 -17.27
N ALA A 109 -4.68 -33.18 -17.31
CA ALA A 109 -6.08 -33.16 -17.67
C ALA A 109 -6.92 -32.38 -16.63
N GLY A 110 -6.62 -32.51 -15.34
CA GLY A 110 -7.27 -31.74 -14.28
C GLY A 110 -6.99 -30.24 -14.41
N TRP A 111 -5.73 -29.86 -14.65
CA TRP A 111 -5.33 -28.48 -14.91
C TRP A 111 -6.07 -27.89 -16.11
N GLN A 112 -6.12 -28.63 -17.22
CA GLN A 112 -6.80 -28.18 -18.43
C GLN A 112 -8.31 -27.99 -18.20
N LYS A 113 -8.97 -28.89 -17.46
CA LYS A 113 -10.38 -28.74 -17.08
C LYS A 113 -10.63 -27.43 -16.32
N MET A 114 -9.74 -27.06 -15.39
CA MET A 114 -9.83 -25.80 -14.67
C MET A 114 -9.68 -24.59 -15.60
N CYS A 115 -8.73 -24.61 -16.54
CA CYS A 115 -8.58 -23.54 -17.53
C CYS A 115 -9.83 -23.38 -18.40
N VAL A 116 -10.39 -24.49 -18.88
CA VAL A 116 -11.63 -24.48 -19.70
C VAL A 116 -12.82 -23.95 -18.91
N ALA A 117 -12.94 -24.31 -17.62
CA ALA A 117 -14.00 -23.80 -16.75
C ALA A 117 -13.96 -22.27 -16.54
N LEU A 118 -12.80 -21.65 -16.75
CA LEU A 118 -12.62 -20.19 -16.68
C LEU A 118 -12.67 -19.52 -18.06
N GLY A 119 -13.22 -20.20 -19.08
CA GLY A 119 -13.43 -19.65 -20.41
C GLY A 119 -12.36 -20.00 -21.44
N GLY A 120 -11.35 -20.82 -21.08
CA GLY A 120 -10.36 -21.41 -22.01
C GLY A 120 -9.38 -20.42 -22.66
N ASN A 121 -9.73 -19.13 -22.73
CA ASN A 121 -8.93 -18.04 -23.28
C ASN A 121 -8.39 -17.16 -22.15
N SER A 122 -7.07 -17.10 -22.06
CA SER A 122 -6.32 -16.21 -21.18
C SER A 122 -6.23 -14.82 -21.80
N ASP A 123 -7.19 -13.94 -21.51
CA ASP A 123 -6.89 -12.51 -21.55
C ASP A 123 -6.03 -12.20 -20.31
N PRO A 124 -4.72 -11.86 -20.45
CA PRO A 124 -3.89 -11.50 -19.31
C PRO A 124 -4.41 -10.25 -18.56
N GLY A 125 -5.28 -9.46 -19.20
CA GLY A 125 -6.01 -8.34 -18.60
C GLY A 125 -7.39 -8.70 -18.04
N GLY A 126 -7.85 -9.94 -18.22
CA GLY A 126 -9.16 -10.42 -17.77
C GLY A 126 -9.21 -10.71 -16.26
N LEU A 127 -10.38 -10.48 -15.64
CA LEU A 127 -10.59 -10.68 -14.20
C LEU A 127 -10.48 -12.15 -13.74
N LEU A 128 -10.56 -13.10 -14.68
CA LEU A 128 -10.49 -14.55 -14.47
C LEU A 128 -9.76 -15.18 -15.67
N GLY A 129 -9.00 -16.25 -15.47
CA GLY A 129 -8.33 -16.93 -16.57
C GLY A 129 -7.41 -18.07 -16.14
N GLY A 130 -6.88 -18.77 -17.15
CA GLY A 130 -5.97 -19.90 -16.96
C GLY A 130 -5.00 -20.05 -18.12
N THR A 131 -3.73 -20.28 -17.81
CA THR A 131 -2.64 -20.57 -18.74
C THR A 131 -2.00 -21.91 -18.38
N ARG A 132 -0.94 -22.31 -19.10
CA ARG A 132 -0.14 -23.50 -18.76
C ARG A 132 0.45 -23.45 -17.34
N ARG A 133 0.70 -22.26 -16.79
CA ARG A 133 1.42 -22.08 -15.52
C ARG A 133 0.63 -21.39 -14.43
N SER A 134 -0.40 -20.63 -14.78
CA SER A 134 -1.14 -19.80 -13.83
C SER A 134 -2.63 -19.92 -14.04
N ILE A 135 -3.40 -19.98 -12.96
CA ILE A 135 -4.87 -19.84 -12.99
C ILE A 135 -5.26 -18.79 -11.95
N TRP A 136 -6.16 -17.88 -12.30
CA TRP A 136 -6.76 -16.90 -11.41
C TRP A 136 -8.28 -16.94 -11.56
N GLY A 137 -9.03 -17.20 -10.49
CA GLY A 137 -10.49 -17.18 -10.53
C GLY A 137 -11.20 -18.06 -9.53
N PHE A 138 -12.32 -18.66 -9.94
CA PHE A 138 -13.22 -19.45 -9.08
C PHE A 138 -13.83 -18.69 -7.90
N GLY A 139 -13.87 -17.35 -7.98
CA GLY A 139 -14.45 -16.51 -6.92
C GLY A 139 -15.89 -16.89 -6.58
N ASP A 140 -16.73 -17.17 -7.58
CA ASP A 140 -18.13 -17.55 -7.36
C ASP A 140 -18.30 -18.93 -6.70
N ILE A 141 -17.37 -19.85 -6.97
CA ILE A 141 -17.33 -21.13 -6.26
C ILE A 141 -16.94 -20.89 -4.81
N ILE A 142 -15.88 -20.12 -4.58
CA ILE A 142 -15.36 -19.82 -3.25
C ILE A 142 -16.35 -19.02 -2.38
N LYS A 143 -17.22 -18.18 -2.95
CA LYS A 143 -18.30 -17.50 -2.21
C LYS A 143 -19.23 -18.47 -1.46
N ARG A 144 -19.30 -19.74 -1.87
CA ARG A 144 -20.10 -20.80 -1.21
C ARG A 144 -19.34 -21.52 -0.10
N TYR A 145 -18.05 -21.23 0.08
CA TYR A 145 -17.26 -21.75 1.17
C TYR A 145 -17.51 -20.94 2.43
N SER A 146 -17.83 -21.62 3.54
CA SER A 146 -17.97 -21.00 4.85
C SER A 146 -16.71 -21.31 5.68
N PRO A 147 -15.88 -20.30 6.00
CA PRO A 147 -14.71 -20.50 6.83
C PRO A 147 -15.07 -20.96 8.25
N SER A 148 -14.15 -21.66 8.92
CA SER A 148 -14.38 -22.11 10.30
C SER A 148 -14.41 -20.96 11.34
N THR A 149 -13.89 -19.78 10.97
CA THR A 149 -13.80 -18.60 11.82
C THR A 149 -13.90 -17.31 11.01
N GLN A 150 -14.44 -16.24 11.61
CA GLN A 150 -14.50 -14.91 10.98
C GLN A 150 -13.12 -14.27 10.75
N ARG A 151 -12.07 -14.81 11.36
CA ARG A 151 -10.68 -14.35 11.12
C ARG A 151 -10.07 -14.89 9.84
N VAL A 152 -10.74 -15.82 9.16
CA VAL A 152 -10.27 -16.39 7.90
C VAL A 152 -11.28 -16.10 6.81
N ARG A 153 -10.80 -15.75 5.62
CA ARG A 153 -11.61 -15.73 4.40
C ARG A 153 -10.82 -16.32 3.26
N VAL A 154 -11.49 -17.08 2.41
CA VAL A 154 -10.89 -17.58 1.16
C VAL A 154 -11.37 -16.67 0.04
N ARG A 155 -10.42 -16.15 -0.74
CA ARG A 155 -10.71 -15.36 -1.96
C ARG A 155 -10.65 -16.25 -3.21
N GLY A 156 -10.95 -15.67 -4.37
CA GLY A 156 -10.67 -16.31 -5.66
C GLY A 156 -9.25 -16.87 -5.69
N LEU A 157 -9.12 -18.08 -6.23
CA LEU A 157 -7.88 -18.82 -6.25
C LEU A 157 -6.87 -18.18 -7.18
N ASN A 158 -5.63 -18.03 -6.71
CA ASN A 158 -4.47 -17.78 -7.54
C ASN A 158 -3.56 -19.00 -7.46
N LEU A 159 -3.48 -19.75 -8.55
CA LEU A 159 -2.79 -21.03 -8.66
C LEU A 159 -1.54 -20.86 -9.53
N GLY A 160 -0.40 -21.33 -9.03
CA GLY A 160 0.87 -21.35 -9.77
C GLY A 160 1.41 -22.77 -9.89
N ARG A 161 1.46 -23.30 -11.10
CA ARG A 161 1.94 -24.66 -11.38
C ARG A 161 3.46 -24.73 -11.45
N GLN A 162 4.04 -25.51 -10.56
CA GLN A 162 5.48 -25.69 -10.40
C GLN A 162 6.04 -26.73 -11.40
N ASN A 163 7.37 -26.79 -11.53
CA ASN A 163 8.03 -27.72 -12.44
C ASN A 163 7.91 -29.20 -12.00
N ASP A 164 7.75 -29.44 -10.71
CA ASP A 164 7.54 -30.78 -10.13
C ASP A 164 6.07 -31.24 -10.22
N GLY A 165 5.21 -30.48 -10.89
CA GLY A 165 3.79 -30.77 -11.03
C GLY A 165 2.93 -30.33 -9.83
N SER A 166 3.52 -29.88 -8.73
CA SER A 166 2.78 -29.30 -7.62
C SER A 166 2.18 -27.92 -7.98
N VAL A 167 1.21 -27.47 -7.20
CA VAL A 167 0.51 -26.20 -7.42
C VAL A 167 0.54 -25.37 -6.14
N LEU A 168 1.08 -24.16 -6.20
CA LEU A 168 0.98 -23.18 -5.12
C LEU A 168 -0.36 -22.47 -5.20
N VAL A 169 -1.03 -22.28 -4.07
CA VAL A 169 -2.35 -21.65 -3.97
C VAL A 169 -2.29 -20.45 -3.02
N ASN A 170 -2.53 -19.26 -3.55
CA ASN A 170 -2.65 -18.02 -2.79
C ASN A 170 -4.11 -17.58 -2.73
N ALA A 171 -4.82 -18.03 -1.68
CA ALA A 171 -6.25 -17.76 -1.52
C ALA A 171 -6.71 -17.55 -0.07
N VAL A 172 -5.99 -18.09 0.92
CA VAL A 172 -6.39 -18.00 2.34
C VAL A 172 -5.94 -16.65 2.90
N LEU A 173 -6.88 -15.84 3.35
CA LEU A 173 -6.64 -14.56 4.00
C LEU A 173 -6.87 -14.71 5.50
N VAL A 174 -5.93 -14.24 6.31
CA VAL A 174 -6.07 -14.16 7.77
C VAL A 174 -6.07 -12.69 8.19
N PHE A 175 -7.08 -12.29 8.96
CA PHE A 175 -7.29 -10.92 9.41
C PHE A 175 -6.80 -10.68 10.85
N GLY A 176 -6.59 -9.40 11.17
CA GLY A 176 -6.21 -8.94 12.50
C GLY A 176 -4.79 -9.33 12.89
N ILE A 177 -3.88 -9.35 11.91
CA ILE A 177 -2.49 -9.78 12.10
C ILE A 177 -1.59 -8.55 12.12
N ASP A 178 -0.80 -8.43 13.18
CA ASP A 178 0.41 -7.63 13.17
C ASP A 178 1.53 -8.45 12.53
N GLY A 179 2.09 -7.95 11.42
CA GLY A 179 3.18 -8.58 10.68
C GLY A 179 4.55 -8.41 11.34
N LEU A 180 4.68 -7.51 12.32
CA LEU A 180 5.90 -7.28 13.10
C LEU A 180 5.92 -8.12 14.37
N ASP A 181 4.75 -8.53 14.88
CA ASP A 181 4.63 -9.39 16.04
C ASP A 181 4.68 -10.88 15.66
N ARG A 182 5.64 -11.60 16.25
CA ARG A 182 5.85 -13.02 15.98
C ARG A 182 4.72 -13.89 16.52
N GLN A 183 4.16 -13.54 17.67
CA GLN A 183 3.10 -14.34 18.28
C GLN A 183 1.80 -14.25 17.46
N SER A 184 1.47 -13.05 17.00
CA SER A 184 0.43 -12.77 16.02
C SER A 184 0.61 -13.58 14.72
N ARG A 185 1.83 -13.61 14.16
CA ARG A 185 2.15 -14.44 12.98
C ARG A 185 1.99 -15.95 13.23
N ARG A 186 2.43 -16.44 14.40
CA ARG A 186 2.26 -17.84 14.83
C ARG A 186 0.80 -18.25 14.86
N GLU A 187 0.00 -17.46 15.55
CA GLU A 187 -1.43 -17.69 15.69
C GLU A 187 -2.12 -17.69 14.31
N ALA A 188 -1.78 -16.71 13.46
CA ALA A 188 -2.31 -16.61 12.11
C ALA A 188 -1.98 -17.84 11.25
N ARG A 189 -0.75 -18.35 11.35
CA ARG A 189 -0.32 -19.57 10.65
C ARG A 189 -1.09 -20.79 11.14
N GLN A 190 -1.28 -20.93 12.44
CA GLN A 190 -2.05 -22.04 13.03
C GLN A 190 -3.50 -22.01 12.57
N LEU A 191 -4.15 -20.83 12.60
CA LEU A 191 -5.51 -20.64 12.11
C LEU A 191 -5.64 -21.00 10.64
N ALA A 192 -4.74 -20.49 9.80
CA ALA A 192 -4.75 -20.83 8.37
C ALA A 192 -4.50 -22.32 8.13
N ALA A 193 -3.57 -22.95 8.86
CA ALA A 193 -3.25 -24.36 8.74
C ALA A 193 -4.44 -25.26 9.13
N ALA A 194 -5.15 -24.91 10.20
CA ALA A 194 -6.36 -25.61 10.63
C ALA A 194 -7.50 -25.53 9.60
N GLU A 195 -7.54 -24.47 8.80
CA GLU A 195 -8.52 -24.29 7.73
C GLU A 195 -8.25 -25.18 6.50
N LEU A 196 -6.99 -25.54 6.23
CA LEU A 196 -6.61 -26.15 4.95
C LEU A 196 -7.28 -27.49 4.63
N PRO A 197 -7.49 -28.42 5.58
CA PRO A 197 -8.21 -29.66 5.30
C PRO A 197 -9.68 -29.42 4.90
N LEU A 198 -10.34 -28.44 5.53
CA LEU A 198 -11.72 -28.06 5.22
C LEU A 198 -11.81 -27.44 3.83
N LEU A 199 -10.88 -26.52 3.53
CA LEU A 199 -10.77 -25.91 2.21
C LEU A 199 -10.48 -26.96 1.14
N LEU A 200 -9.52 -27.88 1.35
CA LEU A 200 -9.18 -28.92 0.39
C LEU A 200 -10.40 -29.80 0.07
N ALA A 201 -11.13 -30.27 1.08
CA ALA A 201 -12.33 -31.08 0.89
C ALA A 201 -13.39 -30.31 0.07
N PHE A 202 -13.56 -29.01 0.33
CA PHE A 202 -14.44 -28.16 -0.46
C PHE A 202 -13.96 -28.03 -1.92
N LEU A 203 -12.67 -27.80 -2.16
CA LEU A 203 -12.10 -27.66 -3.49
C LEU A 203 -12.25 -28.95 -4.31
N GLN A 204 -11.91 -30.11 -3.72
CA GLN A 204 -12.06 -31.43 -4.33
C GLN A 204 -13.50 -31.69 -4.81
N LYS A 205 -14.48 -31.28 -4.00
CA LYS A 205 -15.91 -31.47 -4.31
C LYS A 205 -16.44 -30.49 -5.35
N ASN A 206 -15.91 -29.27 -5.41
CA ASN A 206 -16.54 -28.17 -6.15
C ASN A 206 -15.77 -27.68 -7.37
N ILE A 207 -14.49 -28.02 -7.54
CA ILE A 207 -13.68 -27.61 -8.69
C ILE A 207 -13.29 -28.82 -9.52
N ALA A 208 -13.85 -28.91 -10.72
CA ALA A 208 -13.50 -29.94 -11.69
C ALA A 208 -11.99 -29.86 -12.02
N GLY A 209 -11.28 -30.96 -11.79
CA GLY A 209 -9.82 -31.04 -11.94
C GLY A 209 -9.04 -31.04 -10.62
N MET A 210 -9.71 -30.82 -9.49
CA MET A 210 -9.11 -30.91 -8.15
C MET A 210 -9.55 -32.14 -7.35
N SER A 211 -10.34 -33.07 -7.90
CA SER A 211 -10.90 -34.21 -7.14
C SER A 211 -9.84 -35.08 -6.45
N GLU A 212 -8.70 -35.26 -7.11
CA GLU A 212 -7.57 -36.06 -6.60
C GLU A 212 -6.51 -35.22 -5.88
N ALA A 213 -6.72 -33.90 -5.76
CA ALA A 213 -5.71 -33.02 -5.19
C ALA A 213 -5.43 -33.39 -3.72
N VAL A 214 -4.17 -33.33 -3.32
CA VAL A 214 -3.74 -33.60 -1.94
C VAL A 214 -2.99 -32.41 -1.37
N LEU A 215 -3.05 -32.21 -0.05
CA LEU A 215 -2.21 -31.21 0.61
C LEU A 215 -0.76 -31.72 0.62
N ALA A 216 0.11 -31.06 -0.14
CA ALA A 216 1.52 -31.39 -0.28
C ALA A 216 2.44 -30.48 0.57
N GLY A 217 1.85 -29.60 1.39
CA GLY A 217 2.55 -28.73 2.34
C GLY A 217 2.04 -27.29 2.29
N VAL A 218 2.78 -26.43 2.97
CA VAL A 218 2.53 -24.98 3.05
C VAL A 218 3.85 -24.23 2.93
N ALA A 219 3.79 -22.95 2.57
CA ALA A 219 4.93 -22.07 2.65
C ALA A 219 5.48 -22.05 4.10
N PRO A 220 6.80 -21.93 4.28
CA PRO A 220 7.41 -21.90 5.62
C PRO A 220 7.00 -20.66 6.44
N GLU A 221 6.58 -19.59 5.76
CA GLU A 221 6.20 -18.31 6.38
C GLU A 221 4.88 -17.80 5.80
N LEU A 222 4.20 -16.95 6.56
CA LEU A 222 3.07 -16.18 6.05
C LEU A 222 3.52 -15.16 5.00
N TYR A 223 2.74 -15.05 3.93
CA TYR A 223 2.85 -13.95 3.00
C TYR A 223 2.24 -12.69 3.61
N VAL A 224 3.10 -11.91 4.28
CA VAL A 224 2.80 -10.59 4.83
C VAL A 224 2.98 -9.54 3.73
N ARG A 225 1.92 -8.76 3.47
CA ARG A 225 1.92 -7.75 2.40
C ARG A 225 2.41 -6.40 2.90
N THR A 226 2.05 -6.04 4.13
CA THR A 226 2.28 -4.72 4.72
C THR A 226 2.68 -4.88 6.18
N SER A 227 3.53 -3.97 6.66
CA SER A 227 4.01 -3.94 8.05
C SER A 227 4.49 -2.51 8.39
N ARG A 228 5.80 -2.25 8.36
CA ARG A 228 6.42 -0.94 8.39
C ARG A 228 6.96 -0.45 7.04
N GLN A 229 7.23 0.84 6.99
CA GLN A 229 7.87 1.57 5.89
C GLN A 229 9.01 2.41 6.46
N ILE A 230 10.20 2.30 5.87
CA ILE A 230 11.37 3.07 6.30
C ILE A 230 11.27 4.51 5.79
N VAL A 231 11.65 5.46 6.65
CA VAL A 231 11.80 6.87 6.28
C VAL A 231 13.10 7.02 5.49
N THR A 232 12.95 7.30 4.19
CA THR A 232 14.06 7.45 3.24
C THR A 232 14.17 8.89 2.75
N GLN A 233 15.22 9.19 1.99
CA GLN A 233 15.43 10.52 1.39
C GLN A 233 14.29 10.97 0.47
N TYR A 234 13.50 10.02 -0.06
CA TYR A 234 12.30 10.30 -0.82
C TYR A 234 11.25 9.21 -0.60
N THR A 235 10.05 9.61 -0.17
CA THR A 235 8.89 8.72 -0.11
C THR A 235 8.19 8.73 -1.45
N LEU A 236 8.18 7.60 -2.18
CA LEU A 236 7.39 7.48 -3.41
C LEU A 236 5.90 7.62 -3.07
N THR A 237 5.22 8.51 -3.79
CA THR A 237 3.81 8.80 -3.51
C THR A 237 2.86 8.08 -4.46
N VAL A 238 1.60 7.96 -4.05
CA VAL A 238 0.52 7.45 -4.91
C VAL A 238 0.38 8.24 -6.21
N ASP A 239 0.67 9.54 -6.16
CA ASP A 239 0.61 10.40 -7.33
C ASP A 239 1.80 10.18 -8.25
N ASP A 240 3.00 9.94 -7.73
CA ASP A 240 4.14 9.57 -8.59
C ASP A 240 3.85 8.28 -9.37
N VAL A 241 3.17 7.31 -8.73
CA VAL A 241 2.72 6.08 -9.37
C VAL A 241 1.70 6.38 -10.46
N LEU A 242 0.61 7.08 -10.14
CA LEU A 242 -0.49 7.30 -11.09
C LEU A 242 -0.21 8.35 -12.16
N GLU A 243 0.74 9.24 -11.94
CA GLU A 243 1.23 10.20 -12.93
C GLU A 243 2.31 9.60 -13.84
N ASN A 244 2.61 8.30 -13.70
CA ASN A 244 3.65 7.59 -14.46
C ASN A 244 5.02 8.29 -14.35
N ARG A 245 5.35 8.80 -13.16
CA ARG A 245 6.46 9.74 -13.01
C ARG A 245 7.81 9.09 -13.31
N ASP A 246 8.69 9.86 -13.95
CA ASP A 246 10.10 9.51 -14.13
C ASP A 246 10.98 10.27 -13.11
N PHE A 247 12.15 9.71 -12.81
CA PHE A 247 13.14 10.33 -11.95
C PHE A 247 14.53 10.27 -12.60
N VAL A 248 15.29 11.36 -12.50
CA VAL A 248 16.68 11.39 -12.98
C VAL A 248 17.51 10.32 -12.29
N ASP A 249 17.24 10.04 -11.01
CA ASP A 249 17.90 9.04 -10.18
C ASP A 249 17.15 7.71 -10.12
N ARG A 250 16.35 7.33 -11.14
CA ARG A 250 15.60 6.06 -11.15
C ARG A 250 16.49 4.84 -10.86
N ALA A 251 16.02 3.99 -9.97
CA ALA A 251 16.64 2.71 -9.63
C ALA A 251 15.97 1.55 -10.40
N CYS A 252 14.64 1.60 -10.54
CA CYS A 252 13.87 0.60 -11.28
C CYS A 252 12.51 1.15 -11.72
N PHE A 253 11.73 0.32 -12.42
CA PHE A 253 10.36 0.60 -12.85
C PHE A 253 9.35 -0.35 -12.20
N GLY A 254 8.13 0.15 -12.01
CA GLY A 254 6.95 -0.64 -11.68
C GLY A 254 5.77 -0.30 -12.58
N SER A 255 4.82 -1.22 -12.71
CA SER A 255 3.61 -1.08 -13.55
C SER A 255 2.39 -1.81 -12.99
N TYR A 256 2.49 -2.30 -11.75
CA TYR A 256 1.41 -3.03 -11.12
C TYR A 256 0.28 -2.05 -10.71
N PRO A 257 -1.00 -2.46 -10.75
CA PRO A 257 -2.07 -1.65 -10.18
C PRO A 257 -1.85 -1.38 -8.69
N LEU A 258 -2.40 -0.27 -8.19
CA LEU A 258 -2.46 0.04 -6.76
C LEU A 258 -3.48 -0.87 -6.07
N ASP A 259 -3.06 -2.09 -5.77
CA ASP A 259 -3.89 -3.18 -5.26
C ASP A 259 -3.83 -3.26 -3.72
N ILE A 260 -4.79 -2.59 -3.09
CA ILE A 260 -5.01 -2.62 -1.65
C ILE A 260 -5.84 -3.87 -1.35
N GLN A 261 -5.20 -4.89 -0.82
CA GLN A 261 -5.90 -6.11 -0.42
C GLN A 261 -6.73 -5.86 0.84
N ALA A 262 -7.68 -6.75 1.08
CA ALA A 262 -8.57 -6.66 2.22
C ALA A 262 -7.84 -6.46 3.56
N GLN A 263 -8.26 -5.45 4.32
CA GLN A 263 -7.72 -5.13 5.65
C GLN A 263 -8.62 -5.68 6.77
N VAL A 264 -9.92 -5.82 6.49
CA VAL A 264 -10.94 -6.39 7.38
C VAL A 264 -11.79 -7.41 6.63
N HIS A 265 -12.47 -8.28 7.38
CA HIS A 265 -13.22 -9.40 6.82
C HIS A 265 -14.28 -8.98 5.79
N ASP A 266 -15.03 -7.90 6.05
CA ASP A 266 -16.17 -7.50 5.22
C ASP A 266 -15.79 -6.61 4.03
N HIS A 267 -14.50 -6.27 3.88
CA HIS A 267 -13.99 -5.49 2.77
C HIS A 267 -13.14 -6.38 1.85
N HIS A 268 -13.36 -6.36 0.53
CA HIS A 268 -12.66 -7.27 -0.40
C HIS A 268 -11.29 -6.79 -0.88
N GLY A 269 -10.98 -5.52 -0.62
CA GLY A 269 -9.84 -4.82 -1.19
C GLY A 269 -10.31 -3.85 -2.26
N ASP A 270 -9.40 -3.08 -2.82
CA ASP A 270 -9.68 -2.05 -3.81
C ASP A 270 -8.47 -1.86 -4.73
N VAL A 271 -8.74 -1.55 -5.99
CA VAL A 271 -7.72 -1.10 -6.95
C VAL A 271 -7.91 0.39 -7.12
N THR A 272 -7.10 1.18 -6.41
CA THR A 272 -7.30 2.63 -6.34
C THR A 272 -6.88 3.36 -7.61
N GLY A 273 -6.07 2.70 -8.44
CA GLY A 273 -5.75 3.09 -9.80
C GLY A 273 -4.73 2.15 -10.44
N LYS A 274 -4.47 2.33 -11.73
CA LYS A 274 -3.56 1.52 -12.52
C LYS A 274 -2.57 2.40 -13.30
N PRO A 275 -1.27 2.36 -12.99
CA PRO A 275 -0.26 3.04 -13.80
C PRO A 275 -0.03 2.29 -15.13
N GLU A 276 0.57 2.98 -16.09
CA GLU A 276 1.21 2.33 -17.24
C GLU A 276 2.62 1.86 -16.84
N GLN A 277 3.43 2.80 -16.33
CA GLN A 277 4.76 2.54 -15.79
C GLN A 277 5.21 3.75 -14.98
N TYR A 278 5.84 3.55 -13.83
CA TYR A 278 6.43 4.60 -13.00
C TYR A 278 7.83 4.21 -12.55
N ALA A 279 8.70 5.19 -12.34
CA ALA A 279 10.03 4.98 -11.79
C ALA A 279 10.02 4.97 -10.26
N VAL A 280 10.85 4.11 -9.67
CA VAL A 280 11.23 4.21 -8.25
C VAL A 280 12.58 4.92 -8.19
N PRO A 281 12.70 6.10 -7.55
CA PRO A 281 13.98 6.80 -7.45
C PRO A 281 14.91 6.10 -6.46
N LEU A 282 16.22 6.22 -6.67
CA LEU A 282 17.24 5.69 -5.77
C LEU A 282 17.08 6.23 -4.34
N ARG A 283 16.65 7.49 -4.19
CA ARG A 283 16.34 8.11 -2.90
C ARG A 283 15.24 7.38 -2.11
N SER A 284 14.38 6.61 -2.75
CA SER A 284 13.40 5.74 -2.07
C SER A 284 14.00 4.48 -1.47
N LEU A 285 15.27 4.19 -1.76
CA LEU A 285 16.00 3.03 -1.23
C LEU A 285 17.04 3.44 -0.17
N ILE A 286 17.21 4.74 0.11
CA ILE A 286 18.25 5.28 1.00
C ILE A 286 17.59 5.79 2.30
N PRO A 287 17.71 5.08 3.43
CA PRO A 287 17.22 5.54 4.72
C PRO A 287 17.86 6.89 5.12
N VAL A 288 17.07 7.79 5.71
CA VAL A 288 17.60 9.07 6.22
C VAL A 288 18.59 8.80 7.34
N GLY A 289 19.73 9.51 7.32
CA GLY A 289 20.73 9.45 8.38
C GLY A 289 21.81 8.36 8.20
N PHE A 290 21.88 7.69 7.04
CA PHE A 290 22.91 6.67 6.77
C PHE A 290 23.74 6.95 5.52
N SER A 291 25.05 6.68 5.59
CA SER A 291 25.99 6.89 4.46
C SER A 291 26.39 5.60 3.72
N ASN A 292 25.99 4.42 4.22
CA ASN A 292 26.35 3.12 3.62
C ASN A 292 25.28 2.03 3.77
N LEU A 293 24.02 2.41 3.98
CA LEU A 293 22.89 1.51 4.12
C LEU A 293 21.83 1.81 3.06
N MET A 294 21.27 0.77 2.46
CA MET A 294 20.08 0.84 1.61
C MET A 294 19.04 -0.17 2.08
N VAL A 295 17.76 0.14 1.86
CA VAL A 295 16.62 -0.76 2.12
C VAL A 295 15.91 -1.03 0.79
N VAL A 296 15.63 -2.30 0.51
CA VAL A 296 14.92 -2.72 -0.70
C VAL A 296 13.70 -3.59 -0.35
N GLY A 297 12.84 -3.83 -1.35
CA GLY A 297 11.63 -4.63 -1.16
C GLY A 297 10.49 -3.83 -0.52
N ARG A 298 9.55 -4.53 0.13
CA ARG A 298 8.30 -3.94 0.59
C ARG A 298 8.47 -2.82 1.61
N SER A 299 9.53 -2.87 2.42
CA SER A 299 9.77 -1.93 3.52
C SER A 299 10.55 -0.68 3.12
N ALA A 300 10.91 -0.52 1.84
CA ALA A 300 11.53 0.69 1.32
C ALA A 300 10.58 1.91 1.37
N GLY A 301 11.09 3.08 0.98
CA GLY A 301 10.45 4.37 1.17
C GLY A 301 9.28 4.65 0.23
N PHE A 302 8.10 4.19 0.61
CA PHE A 302 6.84 4.38 -0.11
C PHE A 302 5.76 4.88 0.85
N ASP A 303 4.81 5.69 0.37
CA ASP A 303 3.57 5.91 1.11
C ASP A 303 2.69 4.64 1.09
N SER A 304 1.72 4.51 2.00
CA SER A 304 0.90 3.30 2.11
C SER A 304 0.05 2.99 0.89
N LEU A 305 -0.28 3.98 0.07
CA LEU A 305 -1.01 3.75 -1.16
C LEU A 305 -0.04 3.28 -2.26
N ALA A 306 1.07 3.99 -2.51
CA ALA A 306 2.11 3.63 -3.46
C ALA A 306 2.71 2.23 -3.20
N GLN A 307 2.90 1.87 -1.93
CA GLN A 307 3.37 0.55 -1.55
C GLN A 307 2.47 -0.56 -2.10
N SER A 308 1.15 -0.34 -2.26
CA SER A 308 0.23 -1.34 -2.81
C SER A 308 0.59 -1.79 -4.24
N SER A 309 1.32 -0.95 -4.99
CA SER A 309 1.95 -1.29 -6.27
C SER A 309 3.44 -1.65 -6.12
N ALA A 310 4.22 -0.80 -5.44
CA ALA A 310 5.68 -0.90 -5.39
C ALA A 310 6.22 -2.09 -4.59
N ARG A 311 5.42 -2.71 -3.70
CA ARG A 311 5.82 -3.88 -2.90
C ARG A 311 5.95 -5.18 -3.70
N THR A 312 5.56 -5.18 -4.97
CA THR A 312 5.54 -6.41 -5.76
C THR A 312 6.94 -7.00 -5.93
N ILE A 313 7.02 -8.33 -5.95
CA ILE A 313 8.30 -9.05 -6.02
C ILE A 313 9.19 -8.56 -7.20
N PRO A 314 8.67 -8.34 -8.43
CA PRO A 314 9.50 -7.86 -9.53
C PRO A 314 10.14 -6.49 -9.26
N VAL A 315 9.40 -5.56 -8.66
CA VAL A 315 9.92 -4.23 -8.30
C VAL A 315 11.00 -4.38 -7.21
N GLY A 316 10.76 -5.22 -6.20
CA GLY A 316 11.75 -5.52 -5.16
C GLY A 316 13.04 -6.14 -5.70
N MET A 317 12.95 -7.07 -6.66
CA MET A 317 14.10 -7.66 -7.33
C MET A 317 14.91 -6.61 -8.10
N ALA A 318 14.23 -5.76 -8.87
CA ALA A 318 14.88 -4.70 -9.63
C ALA A 318 15.52 -3.64 -8.72
N ALA A 319 14.88 -3.27 -7.62
CA ALA A 319 15.45 -2.40 -6.59
C ALA A 319 16.69 -3.03 -5.93
N GLY A 320 16.67 -4.35 -5.65
CA GLY A 320 17.82 -5.10 -5.16
C GLY A 320 19.01 -5.07 -6.12
N GLN A 321 18.75 -5.25 -7.42
CA GLN A 321 19.78 -5.14 -8.46
C GLN A 321 20.40 -3.73 -8.48
N ALA A 322 19.56 -2.70 -8.48
CA ALA A 322 20.00 -1.30 -8.44
C ALA A 322 20.81 -0.96 -7.20
N ALA A 323 20.38 -1.43 -6.02
CA ALA A 323 21.11 -1.24 -4.77
C ALA A 323 22.49 -1.91 -4.81
N GLY A 324 22.61 -3.10 -5.39
CA GLY A 324 23.90 -3.77 -5.60
C GLY A 324 24.87 -2.96 -6.45
N VAL A 325 24.39 -2.40 -7.57
CA VAL A 325 25.21 -1.54 -8.43
C VAL A 325 25.58 -0.23 -7.73
N ALA A 326 24.61 0.42 -7.07
CA ALA A 326 24.83 1.66 -6.33
C ALA A 326 25.86 1.48 -5.20
N ALA A 327 25.82 0.35 -4.48
CA ALA A 327 26.80 0.01 -3.45
C ALA A 327 28.23 -0.07 -4.01
N VAL A 328 28.41 -0.71 -5.18
CA VAL A 328 29.72 -0.80 -5.84
C VAL A 328 30.23 0.57 -6.27
N ILE A 329 29.37 1.41 -6.85
CA ILE A 329 29.70 2.78 -7.27
C ILE A 329 30.10 3.62 -6.06
N SER A 330 29.29 3.59 -5.00
CA SER A 330 29.55 4.28 -3.72
C SER A 330 30.92 3.92 -3.15
N VAL A 331 31.23 2.62 -3.04
CA VAL A 331 32.51 2.14 -2.51
C VAL A 331 33.70 2.52 -3.41
N LYS A 332 33.57 2.38 -4.73
CA LYS A 332 34.67 2.67 -5.68
C LYS A 332 34.99 4.16 -5.76
N ARG A 333 33.96 5.01 -5.81
CA ARG A 333 34.11 6.47 -5.88
C ARG A 333 34.38 7.11 -4.52
N ARG A 334 34.29 6.33 -3.43
CA ARG A 334 34.28 6.85 -2.05
C ARG A 334 33.21 7.93 -1.88
N LEU A 335 32.06 7.73 -2.53
CA LEU A 335 30.91 8.63 -2.50
C LEU A 335 29.87 8.05 -1.54
N PRO A 336 29.56 8.71 -0.41
CA PRO A 336 28.50 8.28 0.50
C PRO A 336 27.16 8.06 -0.22
N ILE A 337 26.42 7.01 0.14
CA ILE A 337 25.20 6.64 -0.60
C ILE A 337 24.13 7.75 -0.55
N ASP A 338 24.08 8.49 0.56
CA ASP A 338 23.17 9.63 0.76
C ASP A 338 23.41 10.79 -0.22
N ARG A 339 24.51 10.75 -0.98
CA ARG A 339 24.86 11.74 -2.00
C ARG A 339 24.78 11.20 -3.43
N LEU A 340 24.67 9.88 -3.61
CA LEU A 340 24.75 9.27 -4.94
C LEU A 340 23.65 9.78 -5.88
N ALA A 341 22.41 9.86 -5.39
CA ALA A 341 21.28 10.31 -6.20
C ALA A 341 21.37 11.76 -6.70
N SER A 342 22.20 12.58 -6.06
CA SER A 342 22.42 13.99 -6.44
C SER A 342 23.70 14.18 -7.28
N ASP A 343 24.54 13.16 -7.42
CA ASP A 343 25.71 13.16 -8.30
C ASP A 343 25.30 12.59 -9.66
N SER A 344 25.10 13.47 -10.65
CA SER A 344 24.67 13.08 -12.00
C SER A 344 25.63 12.10 -12.67
N SER A 345 26.94 12.23 -12.45
CA SER A 345 27.93 11.32 -13.01
C SER A 345 27.83 9.92 -12.40
N ALA A 346 27.55 9.83 -11.09
CA ALA A 346 27.34 8.55 -10.42
C ALA A 346 26.00 7.90 -10.83
N VAL A 347 24.95 8.69 -11.04
CA VAL A 347 23.66 8.22 -11.56
C VAL A 347 23.78 7.71 -13.00
N ASP A 348 24.51 8.42 -13.86
CA ASP A 348 24.77 7.97 -15.23
C ASP A 348 25.56 6.65 -15.24
N GLU A 349 26.55 6.52 -14.36
CA GLU A 349 27.30 5.27 -14.18
C GLU A 349 26.37 4.13 -13.71
N LEU A 350 25.47 4.39 -12.76
CA LEU A 350 24.46 3.42 -12.29
C LEU A 350 23.59 2.93 -13.45
N HIS A 351 23.03 3.84 -14.26
CA HIS A 351 22.20 3.47 -15.41
C HIS A 351 22.97 2.71 -16.49
N GLN A 352 24.22 3.09 -16.75
CA GLN A 352 25.08 2.36 -17.70
C GLN A 352 25.34 0.93 -17.23
N GLN A 353 25.68 0.73 -15.95
CA GLN A 353 25.95 -0.61 -15.41
C GLN A 353 24.69 -1.49 -15.39
N LEU A 354 23.56 -0.93 -14.97
CA LEU A 354 22.26 -1.62 -15.02
C LEU A 354 21.90 -2.04 -16.46
N THR A 355 22.07 -1.14 -17.43
CA THR A 355 21.85 -1.44 -18.85
C THR A 355 22.78 -2.55 -19.34
N ARG A 356 24.06 -2.53 -18.98
CA ARG A 356 25.01 -3.62 -19.31
C ARG A 356 24.63 -4.97 -18.71
N GLN A 357 23.93 -4.96 -17.57
CA GLN A 357 23.39 -6.16 -16.91
C GLN A 357 22.03 -6.60 -17.47
N GLY A 358 21.53 -5.94 -18.51
CA GLY A 358 20.26 -6.27 -19.16
C GLY A 358 19.03 -5.66 -18.50
N VAL A 359 19.19 -4.75 -17.54
CA VAL A 359 18.07 -4.02 -16.92
C VAL A 359 17.63 -2.91 -17.86
N SER A 360 16.34 -2.87 -18.17
CA SER A 360 15.73 -1.74 -18.89
C SER A 360 15.60 -0.54 -17.95
N ILE A 361 16.49 0.45 -18.08
CA ILE A 361 16.55 1.64 -17.20
C ILE A 361 16.71 2.97 -17.97
N GLY A 362 16.15 3.03 -19.18
CA GLY A 362 16.05 4.27 -19.97
C GLY A 362 15.08 5.29 -19.38
N ARG A 363 14.83 6.42 -20.05
CA ARG A 363 13.77 7.35 -19.65
C ARG A 363 12.40 6.65 -19.68
N ASN A 364 11.53 7.00 -18.73
CA ASN A 364 10.15 6.51 -18.78
C ASN A 364 9.43 7.13 -19.97
N SER A 365 8.89 6.31 -20.87
CA SER A 365 8.10 6.78 -22.01
C SER A 365 6.65 7.04 -21.68
N ALA A 366 6.14 6.46 -20.58
CA ALA A 366 4.76 6.62 -20.15
C ALA A 366 4.46 8.10 -19.85
N GLN A 367 3.30 8.57 -20.31
CA GLN A 367 2.89 9.96 -20.15
C GLN A 367 2.00 10.13 -18.92
N PRO A 368 1.97 11.32 -18.29
CA PRO A 368 0.95 11.64 -17.30
C PRO A 368 -0.45 11.44 -17.91
N PRO A 369 -1.40 10.84 -17.18
CA PRO A 369 -2.74 10.62 -17.69
C PRO A 369 -3.46 11.95 -17.92
N VAL A 370 -4.40 11.98 -18.88
CA VAL A 370 -5.15 13.18 -19.29
C VAL A 370 -5.79 13.92 -18.10
N ILE A 371 -6.21 13.17 -17.07
CA ILE A 371 -6.84 13.72 -15.87
C ILE A 371 -5.95 14.70 -15.09
N VAL A 372 -4.61 14.66 -15.26
CA VAL A 372 -3.69 15.62 -14.63
C VAL A 372 -3.98 17.05 -15.09
N GLY A 373 -4.46 17.23 -16.33
CA GLY A 373 -4.87 18.54 -16.86
C GLY A 373 -6.26 19.01 -16.43
N HIS A 374 -7.00 18.21 -15.65
CA HIS A 374 -8.34 18.55 -15.20
C HIS A 374 -8.30 19.64 -14.13
N TRP A 375 -9.18 20.64 -14.20
CA TRP A 375 -9.19 21.77 -13.24
C TRP A 375 -9.35 21.33 -11.77
N ALA A 376 -10.12 20.27 -11.54
CA ALA A 376 -10.33 19.67 -10.21
C ALA A 376 -9.24 18.65 -9.78
N TYR A 377 -8.16 18.48 -10.55
CA TYR A 377 -7.11 17.51 -10.24
C TYR A 377 -6.47 17.72 -8.85
N PRO A 378 -6.20 18.95 -8.37
CA PRO A 378 -5.67 19.16 -7.02
C PRO A 378 -6.58 18.59 -5.92
N GLY A 379 -7.89 18.78 -6.05
CA GLY A 379 -8.89 18.20 -5.15
C GLY A 379 -8.90 16.68 -5.23
N LEU A 380 -8.78 16.10 -6.43
CA LEU A 380 -8.64 14.65 -6.59
C LEU A 380 -7.39 14.12 -5.85
N LYS A 381 -6.22 14.76 -6.01
CA LYS A 381 -4.99 14.38 -5.29
C LYS A 381 -5.19 14.44 -3.78
N PHE A 382 -5.76 15.53 -3.28
CA PHE A 382 -6.06 15.72 -1.86
C PHE A 382 -6.86 14.56 -1.27
N MET A 383 -7.91 14.13 -1.96
CA MET A 383 -8.76 13.03 -1.51
C MET A 383 -8.11 11.65 -1.71
N ARG A 384 -7.38 11.47 -2.81
CA ARG A 384 -6.65 10.23 -3.14
C ARG A 384 -5.56 9.94 -2.11
N GLN A 385 -4.75 10.93 -1.74
CA GLN A 385 -3.68 10.80 -0.74
C GLN A 385 -4.18 10.36 0.65
N ARG A 386 -5.49 10.50 0.90
CA ARG A 386 -6.18 10.06 2.13
C ARG A 386 -6.91 8.72 1.97
N GLY A 387 -6.71 8.04 0.85
CA GLY A 387 -7.36 6.76 0.53
C GLY A 387 -8.88 6.85 0.45
N GLN A 388 -9.45 8.02 0.10
CA GLN A 388 -10.90 8.23 0.05
C GLN A 388 -11.50 8.10 -1.35
N ILE A 389 -10.68 7.84 -2.36
CA ILE A 389 -11.09 7.76 -3.76
C ILE A 389 -10.35 6.62 -4.44
N SER A 390 -11.08 5.91 -5.30
CA SER A 390 -10.58 4.87 -6.18
C SER A 390 -11.06 5.11 -7.60
N GLY A 391 -10.16 4.94 -8.57
CA GLY A 391 -10.46 4.97 -10.00
C GLY A 391 -10.61 3.59 -10.63
N GLY A 392 -10.43 2.50 -9.87
CA GLY A 392 -10.43 1.16 -10.42
C GLY A 392 -9.32 0.91 -11.45
N TYR A 393 -9.45 -0.20 -12.18
CA TYR A 393 -8.54 -0.53 -13.29
C TYR A 393 -8.59 0.46 -14.47
N GLY A 394 -9.70 1.19 -14.62
CA GLY A 394 -9.91 2.17 -15.69
C GLY A 394 -9.42 3.58 -15.36
N ASN A 395 -8.99 3.84 -14.11
CA ASN A 395 -8.70 5.18 -13.62
C ASN A 395 -9.87 6.17 -13.79
N GLU A 396 -11.10 5.71 -13.58
CA GLU A 396 -12.32 6.49 -13.75
C GLU A 396 -12.78 7.11 -12.42
N TYR A 397 -12.57 8.42 -12.27
CA TYR A 397 -12.92 9.14 -11.04
C TYR A 397 -14.27 9.88 -11.10
N SER A 398 -14.86 9.95 -12.29
CA SER A 398 -16.16 10.58 -12.59
C SER A 398 -16.26 12.03 -12.07
N LEU A 399 -15.21 12.85 -12.25
CA LEU A 399 -15.11 14.20 -11.66
C LEU A 399 -16.27 15.13 -12.06
N GLU A 400 -16.86 14.95 -13.25
CA GLU A 400 -17.97 15.77 -13.74
C GLU A 400 -19.35 15.26 -13.30
N GLN A 401 -19.43 14.06 -12.71
CA GLN A 401 -20.71 13.52 -12.24
C GLN A 401 -21.13 14.16 -10.91
N PRO A 402 -22.43 14.31 -10.64
CA PRO A 402 -22.92 14.78 -9.35
C PRO A 402 -22.42 13.93 -8.19
N ILE A 403 -22.17 14.56 -7.04
CA ILE A 403 -21.90 13.86 -5.79
C ILE A 403 -23.20 13.69 -4.99
N SER A 404 -23.45 12.49 -4.48
CA SER A 404 -24.57 12.26 -3.57
C SER A 404 -24.25 12.76 -2.16
N GLY A 405 -25.30 13.04 -1.38
CA GLY A 405 -25.18 13.37 0.04
C GLY A 405 -24.36 12.35 0.80
N LYS A 406 -24.68 11.06 0.64
CA LYS A 406 -23.95 9.95 1.28
C LYS A 406 -22.46 9.96 0.93
N ALA A 407 -22.10 10.18 -0.34
CA ALA A 407 -20.70 10.19 -0.77
C ALA A 407 -19.92 11.38 -0.18
N PHE A 408 -20.58 12.53 -0.05
CA PHE A 408 -20.02 13.73 0.58
C PHE A 408 -19.86 13.56 2.10
N ALA A 409 -20.87 13.06 2.79
CA ALA A 409 -20.82 12.75 4.22
C ALA A 409 -19.68 11.77 4.57
N ASN A 410 -19.53 10.68 3.80
CA ASN A 410 -18.44 9.72 3.98
C ASN A 410 -17.06 10.38 3.91
N ARG A 411 -16.87 11.36 3.03
CA ARG A 411 -15.60 12.08 2.88
C ARG A 411 -15.32 12.98 4.07
N LEU A 412 -16.36 13.69 4.52
CA LEU A 412 -16.28 14.55 5.70
C LEU A 412 -15.95 13.76 6.97
N VAL A 413 -16.62 12.63 7.21
CA VAL A 413 -16.32 11.80 8.39
C VAL A 413 -14.86 11.33 8.41
N ASN A 414 -14.28 11.02 7.23
CA ASN A 414 -12.87 10.64 7.15
C ASN A 414 -11.91 11.84 7.27
N LEU A 415 -12.36 13.07 6.93
CA LEU A 415 -11.60 14.30 7.19
C LEU A 415 -11.71 14.75 8.66
N PHE A 416 -12.74 14.30 9.38
CA PHE A 416 -12.99 14.57 10.81
C PHE A 416 -13.14 13.28 11.61
N PRO A 417 -12.06 12.51 11.78
CA PRO A 417 -12.09 11.28 12.55
C PRO A 417 -12.41 11.49 14.03
N ASP A 418 -12.38 12.73 14.53
CA ASP A 418 -12.71 13.10 15.92
C ASP A 418 -14.14 13.63 16.09
N LEU A 419 -14.94 13.68 15.01
CA LEU A 419 -16.33 14.13 15.09
C LEU A 419 -17.10 13.27 16.11
N HIS A 420 -17.87 13.87 17.02
CA HIS A 420 -18.63 13.11 18.02
C HIS A 420 -19.68 12.21 17.35
N GLU A 421 -20.05 11.10 17.99
CA GLU A 421 -20.97 10.12 17.41
C GLU A 421 -22.33 10.73 17.03
N HIS A 422 -22.85 11.66 17.86
CA HIS A 422 -24.10 12.35 17.59
C HIS A 422 -24.03 13.22 16.34
N ASP A 423 -22.94 13.96 16.14
CA ASP A 423 -22.70 14.80 14.96
C ASP A 423 -22.49 13.98 13.69
N ARG A 424 -21.79 12.83 13.81
CA ARG A 424 -21.66 11.88 12.69
C ARG A 424 -23.02 11.37 12.25
N ARG A 425 -23.86 10.98 13.21
CA ARG A 425 -25.20 10.47 12.93
C ARG A 425 -26.06 11.53 12.26
N TRP A 426 -26.04 12.75 12.81
CA TRP A 426 -26.72 13.90 12.18
C TRP A 426 -26.26 14.12 10.74
N LEU A 427 -24.94 14.13 10.48
CA LEU A 427 -24.40 14.34 9.15
C LEU A 427 -24.90 13.29 8.16
N TYR A 428 -24.90 12.01 8.56
CA TYR A 428 -25.42 10.93 7.74
C TYR A 428 -26.92 11.05 7.49
N ASP A 429 -27.72 11.28 8.54
CA ASP A 429 -29.17 11.40 8.44
C ASP A 429 -29.57 12.58 7.55
N PHE A 430 -28.91 13.73 7.72
CA PHE A 430 -29.13 14.93 6.91
C PHE A 430 -28.80 14.71 5.42
N CYS A 431 -27.77 13.90 5.14
CA CYS A 431 -27.32 13.62 3.78
C CYS A 431 -27.99 12.41 3.13
N ALA A 432 -28.68 11.56 3.89
CA ALA A 432 -29.20 10.27 3.41
C ALA A 432 -30.25 10.40 2.31
N GLY A 433 -31.05 11.48 2.32
CA GLY A 433 -32.12 11.72 1.35
C GLY A 433 -31.71 12.51 0.11
N GLN A 434 -30.42 12.83 -0.07
CA GLN A 434 -29.95 13.69 -1.16
C GLN A 434 -29.21 12.89 -2.24
N ASP A 435 -29.92 12.53 -3.31
CA ASP A 435 -29.34 11.83 -4.46
C ASP A 435 -28.24 12.67 -5.16
N SER A 436 -28.41 13.99 -5.15
CA SER A 436 -27.42 14.97 -5.59
C SER A 436 -27.39 16.16 -4.64
N LEU A 437 -26.20 16.56 -4.21
CA LEU A 437 -25.98 17.80 -3.47
C LEU A 437 -25.93 19.00 -4.42
N ASN A 438 -26.41 20.15 -3.96
CA ASN A 438 -26.09 21.45 -4.58
C ASN A 438 -25.03 22.19 -3.75
N LEU A 439 -24.42 23.21 -4.36
CA LEU A 439 -23.31 23.95 -3.74
C LEU A 439 -23.69 24.64 -2.43
N GLY A 440 -24.84 25.32 -2.39
CA GLY A 440 -25.32 26.00 -1.18
C GLY A 440 -25.54 25.03 -0.02
N MET A 441 -26.07 23.85 -0.30
CA MET A 441 -26.25 22.81 0.72
C MET A 441 -24.90 22.29 1.24
N ALA A 442 -23.92 22.09 0.37
CA ALA A 442 -22.58 21.71 0.79
C ALA A 442 -21.93 22.78 1.68
N CYS A 443 -22.08 24.07 1.34
CA CYS A 443 -21.63 25.19 2.19
C CYS A 443 -22.30 25.16 3.56
N LYS A 444 -23.62 24.92 3.64
CA LYS A 444 -24.35 24.80 4.92
C LYS A 444 -23.84 23.64 5.76
N ILE A 445 -23.60 22.47 5.16
CA ILE A 445 -23.04 21.31 5.85
C ILE A 445 -21.67 21.65 6.44
N LEU A 446 -20.78 22.25 5.65
CA LEU A 446 -19.44 22.64 6.09
C LEU A 446 -19.48 23.68 7.22
N ALA A 447 -20.34 24.69 7.12
CA ALA A 447 -20.54 25.69 8.17
C ALA A 447 -21.08 25.07 9.48
N CYS A 448 -21.98 24.09 9.39
CA CYS A 448 -22.42 23.33 10.58
C CYS A 448 -21.25 22.59 11.23
N LEU A 449 -20.41 21.92 10.44
CA LEU A 449 -19.23 21.22 10.95
C LEU A 449 -18.20 22.16 11.59
N GLU A 450 -18.04 23.38 11.08
CA GLU A 450 -17.23 24.42 11.73
C GLU A 450 -17.78 24.78 13.12
N SER A 451 -19.10 24.89 13.28
CA SER A 451 -19.72 25.20 14.58
C SER A 451 -19.66 24.05 15.60
N PHE A 452 -19.77 22.79 15.16
CA PHE A 452 -19.61 21.63 16.05
C PHE A 452 -18.21 21.57 16.66
N ALA A 453 -17.19 21.97 15.91
CA ALA A 453 -15.81 22.00 16.41
C ALA A 453 -15.61 22.97 17.59
N VAL A 454 -16.50 23.95 17.76
CA VAL A 454 -16.49 24.94 18.85
C VAL A 454 -17.47 24.57 19.97
N GLY A 455 -18.19 23.46 19.85
CA GLY A 455 -19.15 22.98 20.86
C GLY A 455 -20.47 23.76 20.90
N ASP A 456 -20.78 24.56 19.88
CA ASP A 456 -21.99 25.39 19.85
C ASP A 456 -23.12 24.74 19.02
N ALA A 457 -23.83 23.81 19.65
CA ALA A 457 -24.96 23.11 19.03
C ALA A 457 -26.15 24.03 18.67
N ILE A 458 -26.23 25.22 19.29
CA ILE A 458 -27.28 26.21 19.00
C ILE A 458 -26.92 26.96 17.71
N ALA A 459 -25.65 27.31 17.51
CA ALA A 459 -25.17 27.91 16.27
C ALA A 459 -25.37 26.99 15.06
N SER A 460 -25.16 25.68 15.20
CA SER A 460 -25.34 24.74 14.09
C SER A 460 -26.78 24.68 13.58
N ARG A 461 -27.76 24.72 14.49
CA ARG A 461 -29.19 24.76 14.11
C ARG A 461 -29.57 26.05 13.41
N LYS A 462 -29.04 27.19 13.88
CA LYS A 462 -29.24 28.49 13.21
C LYS A 462 -28.69 28.50 11.80
N ILE A 463 -27.52 27.88 11.55
CA ILE A 463 -26.93 27.79 10.20
C ILE A 463 -27.86 27.02 9.24
N LEU A 464 -28.56 25.99 9.71
CA LEU A 464 -29.53 25.25 8.90
C LEU A 464 -30.78 26.07 8.56
N GLU A 465 -31.10 27.09 9.34
CA GLU A 465 -32.22 28.01 9.08
C GLU A 465 -31.85 29.14 8.11
N LEU A 466 -30.55 29.44 7.95
CA LEU A 466 -30.09 30.49 7.04
C LEU A 466 -30.42 30.18 5.56
N PRO A 467 -30.75 31.21 4.76
CA PRO A 467 -30.84 31.08 3.30
C PRO A 467 -29.55 30.51 2.70
N PRO A 468 -29.61 29.52 1.78
CA PRO A 468 -28.41 28.92 1.20
C PRO A 468 -27.50 29.89 0.42
N ASP A 469 -28.05 30.97 -0.13
CA ASP A 469 -27.30 32.07 -0.75
C ASP A 469 -26.43 32.83 0.25
N GLU A 470 -26.93 33.09 1.46
CA GLU A 470 -26.17 33.81 2.50
C GLU A 470 -24.91 33.04 2.91
N VAL A 471 -25.04 31.73 3.16
CA VAL A 471 -23.90 30.87 3.52
C VAL A 471 -22.95 30.71 2.33
N PHE A 472 -23.49 30.59 1.12
CA PHE A 472 -22.71 30.52 -0.11
C PHE A 472 -21.90 31.82 -0.36
N ASP A 473 -22.49 32.99 -0.11
CA ASP A 473 -21.83 34.29 -0.23
C ASP A 473 -20.66 34.41 0.75
N GLY A 474 -20.82 33.94 1.99
CA GLY A 474 -19.74 33.89 2.97
C GLY A 474 -18.56 33.02 2.52
N PHE A 475 -18.83 31.86 1.90
CA PHE A 475 -17.79 30.99 1.34
C PHE A 475 -17.08 31.66 0.14
N ARG A 476 -17.81 32.44 -0.67
CA ARG A 476 -17.21 33.20 -1.78
C ARG A 476 -16.27 34.29 -1.27
N GLN A 477 -16.66 35.02 -0.23
CA GLN A 477 -15.82 36.07 0.39
C GLN A 477 -14.55 35.50 1.01
N ARG A 478 -14.61 34.25 1.47
CA ARG A 478 -13.45 33.48 1.95
C ARG A 478 -12.60 32.90 0.82
N ASP A 479 -12.92 33.10 -0.46
CA ASP A 479 -12.17 32.54 -1.60
C ASP A 479 -12.04 30.99 -1.57
N LEU A 480 -13.10 30.31 -1.13
CA LEU A 480 -13.14 28.83 -1.05
C LEU A 480 -13.46 28.14 -2.38
N PHE A 481 -13.64 28.90 -3.46
CA PHE A 481 -14.01 28.38 -4.78
C PHE A 481 -12.89 28.63 -5.80
N VAL A 482 -12.74 27.73 -6.78
CA VAL A 482 -11.60 27.77 -7.71
C VAL A 482 -12.08 27.83 -9.15
N SER A 483 -11.73 28.91 -9.85
CA SER A 483 -11.95 29.02 -11.30
C SER A 483 -11.49 27.75 -12.04
N PRO A 484 -12.29 27.19 -12.96
CA PRO A 484 -13.49 27.76 -13.57
C PRO A 484 -14.80 27.47 -12.81
N TRP A 485 -14.75 26.85 -11.63
CA TRP A 485 -15.93 26.36 -10.93
C TRP A 485 -16.06 26.89 -9.47
N PRO A 486 -17.22 27.45 -9.11
CA PRO A 486 -18.37 27.69 -9.97
C PRO A 486 -18.08 28.92 -10.85
N ALA A 487 -18.77 29.06 -11.99
CA ALA A 487 -18.60 30.24 -12.83
C ALA A 487 -18.97 31.50 -12.03
N ALA A 488 -18.41 32.67 -12.37
CA ALA A 488 -18.63 33.90 -11.60
C ALA A 488 -20.13 34.28 -11.41
N LYS A 489 -21.01 33.83 -12.32
CA LYS A 489 -22.48 34.05 -12.26
C LYS A 489 -23.26 32.87 -11.67
N SER A 490 -22.59 31.80 -11.27
CA SER A 490 -23.24 30.62 -10.71
C SER A 490 -23.91 30.94 -9.38
N LYS A 491 -25.13 30.43 -9.21
CA LYS A 491 -25.92 30.53 -7.99
C LYS A 491 -25.66 29.32 -7.08
N TRP A 492 -26.04 29.44 -5.82
CA TRP A 492 -25.92 28.38 -4.81
C TRP A 492 -26.63 27.07 -5.18
N ASN A 493 -27.66 27.11 -6.03
CA ASN A 493 -28.50 25.95 -6.36
C ASN A 493 -27.93 25.04 -7.46
N ILE A 494 -26.72 25.31 -7.97
CA ILE A 494 -26.09 24.44 -8.96
C ILE A 494 -25.75 23.08 -8.35
N ALA A 495 -25.90 22.02 -9.14
CA ALA A 495 -25.48 20.68 -8.74
C ALA A 495 -23.96 20.66 -8.48
N LEU A 496 -23.56 19.99 -7.40
CA LEU A 496 -22.18 19.83 -7.00
C LEU A 496 -21.61 18.59 -7.69
N SER A 497 -20.67 18.77 -8.62
CA SER A 497 -19.92 17.64 -9.18
C SER A 497 -18.93 17.08 -8.16
N ARG A 498 -18.44 15.85 -8.39
CA ARG A 498 -17.40 15.25 -7.55
C ARG A 498 -16.12 16.09 -7.54
N GLY A 499 -15.66 16.55 -8.69
CA GLY A 499 -14.46 17.38 -8.81
C GLY A 499 -14.61 18.70 -8.04
N ALA A 500 -15.77 19.34 -8.18
CA ALA A 500 -16.12 20.53 -7.41
C ALA A 500 -16.14 20.29 -5.91
N ALA A 501 -16.75 19.20 -5.46
CA ALA A 501 -16.75 18.83 -4.05
C ALA A 501 -15.34 18.62 -3.51
N TYR A 502 -14.45 17.98 -4.28
CA TYR A 502 -13.09 17.72 -3.82
C TYR A 502 -12.24 18.98 -3.75
N MET A 503 -12.41 19.91 -4.69
CA MET A 503 -11.77 21.23 -4.63
C MET A 503 -12.27 22.05 -3.45
N LEU A 504 -13.59 22.04 -3.20
CA LEU A 504 -14.18 22.71 -2.04
C LEU A 504 -13.62 22.14 -0.74
N LEU A 505 -13.58 20.81 -0.60
CA LEU A 505 -13.02 20.14 0.59
C LEU A 505 -11.53 20.44 0.78
N LEU A 506 -10.75 20.48 -0.30
CA LEU A 506 -9.33 20.88 -0.25
C LEU A 506 -9.19 22.30 0.31
N ARG A 507 -9.83 23.30 -0.30
CA ARG A 507 -9.71 24.70 0.12
C ARG A 507 -10.21 24.94 1.53
N TRP A 508 -11.35 24.32 1.86
CA TRP A 508 -11.92 24.43 3.17
C TRP A 508 -11.02 23.78 4.24
N SER A 509 -10.35 22.67 3.94
CA SER A 509 -9.36 22.07 4.84
C SER A 509 -8.12 22.93 5.02
N GLU A 510 -7.63 23.57 3.96
CA GLU A 510 -6.46 24.47 4.01
C GLU A 510 -6.72 25.66 4.95
N GLN A 511 -7.91 26.27 4.89
CA GLN A 511 -8.24 27.44 5.72
C GLN A 511 -8.46 27.13 7.20
N ARG A 512 -8.78 25.89 7.56
CA ARG A 512 -8.99 25.49 8.95
C ARG A 512 -7.68 25.18 9.69
N LEU A 513 -6.61 24.89 8.95
CA LEU A 513 -5.27 24.63 9.49
C LEU A 513 -4.49 25.93 9.78
N HIS A 514 -5.09 27.08 9.47
CA HIS A 514 -4.64 28.43 9.78
C HIS A 514 -5.64 29.09 10.73
#